data_AF-A0A2S3WYB3-F1
#
_entry.id   AF-A0A2S3WYB3-F1
#
_cell.length_a   1.000
_cell.length_b   1.000
_cell.length_c   1.000
_cell.angle_alpha   90.00
_cell.angle_beta   90.00
_cell.angle_gamma   90.00
#
_symmetry.space_group_name_H-M   'P 1'
#
loop_
_entity.id
_entity.type
_entity.pdbx_description
1 polymer ?
#
loop_
_entity_poly.entity_id
_entity_poly.type
_entity_poly.pdbx_seq_one_letter_code
_entity_poly.pdbx_strand_id
1 'polypeptide(L)'
;MARKFSNAKQAKRYTDRERTAIIAKFRASGMTITNFCKQDDTPSYQILKAWISEVNTSTSNINMMELNDETSNHSREHHIELMHERLENLQIQLLAIKHEVMELEQDNL
;
A
#
# COMPACT_ATOMS: atom_id res chain seq x y z
N MET A 1 9.08 31.10 43.82
CA MET A 1 9.44 30.55 42.49
C MET A 1 8.42 29.46 42.13
N ALA A 2 7.50 29.77 41.21
CA ALA A 2 6.45 28.82 40.80
C ALA A 2 7.06 27.73 39.89
N ARG A 3 6.90 26.46 40.26
CA ARG A 3 7.36 25.32 39.45
C ARG A 3 6.50 25.26 38.19
N LYS A 4 7.12 25.47 37.03
CA LYS A 4 6.49 25.26 35.73
C LYS A 4 6.22 23.76 35.58
N PHE A 5 4.98 23.35 35.77
CA PHE A 5 4.55 22.01 35.39
C PHE A 5 4.55 21.95 33.86
N SER A 6 5.57 21.32 33.29
CA SER A 6 5.54 20.89 31.90
C SER A 6 4.33 19.97 31.73
N ASN A 7 3.29 20.44 31.04
CA ASN A 7 2.21 19.62 30.52
C ASN A 7 2.80 18.66 29.48
N ALA A 8 3.46 17.59 29.95
CA ALA A 8 3.75 16.44 29.13
C ALA A 8 2.40 15.88 28.71
N LYS A 9 1.98 16.18 27.47
CA LYS A 9 0.82 15.58 26.80
C LYS A 9 0.90 14.08 27.06
N GLN A 10 0.03 13.56 27.94
CA GLN A 10 -0.01 12.15 28.23
C GLN A 10 -0.21 11.44 26.88
N ALA A 11 0.70 10.52 26.54
CA ALA A 11 0.58 9.75 25.32
C ALA A 11 -0.76 9.01 25.36
N LYS A 12 -1.69 9.38 24.46
CA LYS A 12 -2.96 8.68 24.29
C LYS A 12 -2.63 7.21 24.13
N ARG A 13 -3.08 6.38 25.07
CA ARG A 13 -2.91 4.92 24.97
C ARG A 13 -3.95 4.42 24.00
N TYR A 14 -3.49 4.03 22.83
CA TYR A 14 -4.34 3.40 21.82
C TYR A 14 -4.51 1.93 22.17
N THR A 15 -5.74 1.45 22.11
CA THR A 15 -6.05 0.02 22.15
C THR A 15 -5.65 -0.64 20.84
N ASP A 16 -5.46 -1.96 20.83
CA ASP A 16 -5.12 -2.70 19.60
C ASP A 16 -6.19 -2.54 18.50
N ARG A 17 -7.46 -2.45 18.91
CA ARG A 17 -8.59 -2.17 18.01
C ARG A 17 -8.47 -0.79 17.37
N GLU A 18 -8.16 0.25 18.15
CA GLU A 18 -7.97 1.60 17.64
C GLU A 18 -6.74 1.70 16.74
N ARG A 19 -5.63 1.09 17.13
CA ARG A 19 -4.42 0.97 16.31
C ARG A 19 -4.75 0.37 14.95
N THR A 20 -5.48 -0.74 14.92
CA THR A 20 -5.86 -1.43 13.67
C THR A 20 -6.78 -0.56 12.80
N ALA A 21 -7.78 0.08 13.40
CA ALA A 21 -8.68 0.99 12.69
C ALA A 21 -7.95 2.19 12.09
N ILE A 22 -6.97 2.76 12.80
CA ILE A 22 -6.17 3.90 12.31
C ILE A 22 -5.25 3.47 11.16
N ILE A 23 -4.59 2.30 11.25
CA ILE A 23 -3.77 1.77 10.16
C ILE A 23 -4.63 1.51 8.92
N ALA A 24 -5.84 0.96 9.09
CA ALA A 24 -6.77 0.73 7.99
C ALA A 24 -7.20 2.06 7.33
N LYS A 25 -7.56 3.07 8.13
CA LYS A 25 -7.86 4.42 7.64
C LYS A 25 -6.69 5.05 6.88
N PHE A 26 -5.46 4.89 7.39
CA PHE A 26 -4.26 5.38 6.71
C PHE A 26 -4.10 4.73 5.34
N ARG A 27 -4.18 3.40 5.26
CA ARG A 27 -4.05 2.65 3.99
C ARG A 27 -5.13 3.02 2.98
N ALA A 28 -6.37 3.20 3.43
CA ALA A 28 -7.48 3.63 2.58
C ALA A 28 -7.35 5.07 2.07
N SER A 29 -6.65 5.95 2.80
CA SER A 29 -6.54 7.37 2.43
C SER A 29 -5.62 7.63 1.23
N GLY A 30 -4.69 6.72 0.91
CA GLY A 30 -3.66 6.93 -0.11
C GLY A 30 -2.68 8.08 0.19
N MET A 31 -2.74 8.69 1.37
CA MET A 31 -1.90 9.83 1.75
C MET A 31 -0.53 9.36 2.27
N THR A 32 0.46 10.25 2.24
CA THR A 32 1.73 10.01 2.93
C THR A 32 1.52 10.04 4.45
N ILE A 33 2.32 9.27 5.21
CA ILE A 33 2.25 9.21 6.69
C ILE A 33 2.30 10.63 7.28
N THR A 34 3.18 11.48 6.74
CA THR A 34 3.34 12.87 7.17
C THR A 34 2.06 13.70 6.99
N ASN A 35 1.32 13.48 5.90
CA ASN A 35 0.07 14.22 5.64
C ASN A 35 -1.10 13.63 6.44
N PHE A 36 -1.13 12.32 6.63
CA PHE A 36 -2.13 11.66 7.46
C PHE A 36 -2.03 12.08 8.93
N CYS A 37 -0.82 12.12 9.49
CA CYS A 37 -0.57 12.52 10.89
C CYS A 37 -0.79 14.03 11.16
N LYS A 38 -1.10 14.84 10.15
CA LYS A 38 -1.49 16.25 10.31
C LYS A 38 -2.99 16.42 10.55
N GLN A 39 -3.79 15.37 10.35
CA GLN A 39 -5.23 15.41 10.59
C GLN A 39 -5.54 15.35 12.09
N ASP A 40 -6.65 15.96 12.50
CA ASP A 40 -7.12 15.88 13.88
C ASP A 40 -7.41 14.43 14.28
N ASP A 41 -7.17 14.10 15.56
CA ASP A 41 -7.30 12.76 16.14
C ASP A 41 -6.38 11.65 15.60
N THR A 42 -5.36 12.00 14.81
CA THR A 42 -4.37 11.03 14.35
C THR A 42 -3.17 10.89 15.31
N PRO A 43 -2.57 9.69 15.40
CA PRO A 43 -1.36 9.48 16.18
C PRO A 43 -0.18 10.23 15.59
N SER A 44 0.81 10.53 16.45
CA SER A 44 2.06 11.14 15.98
C SER A 44 2.75 10.29 14.91
N TYR A 45 3.51 10.94 14.03
CA TYR A 45 4.25 10.29 12.95
C TYR A 45 5.10 9.10 13.42
N GLN A 46 5.82 9.25 14.54
CA GLN A 46 6.69 8.20 15.07
C GLN A 46 5.89 6.96 15.51
N ILE A 47 4.72 7.18 16.12
CA ILE A 47 3.83 6.11 16.58
C ILE A 47 3.26 5.35 15.38
N LEU A 48 2.70 6.08 14.40
CA LEU A 48 2.11 5.44 13.22
C LEU A 48 3.16 4.71 12.38
N LYS A 49 4.36 5.30 12.23
CA LYS A 49 5.48 4.68 11.53
C LYS A 49 5.90 3.37 12.21
N ALA A 50 6.08 3.36 13.53
CA ALA A 50 6.40 2.15 14.28
C ALA A 50 5.34 1.07 14.08
N TRP A 51 4.06 1.45 14.13
CA TRP A 51 2.97 0.50 13.95
C TRP A 51 2.92 -0.13 12.55
N ILE A 52 3.15 0.67 11.50
CA ILE A 52 3.20 0.18 10.12
C ILE A 52 4.42 -0.72 9.91
N SER A 53 5.57 -0.35 10.46
CA SER A 53 6.80 -1.14 10.39
C SER A 53 6.65 -2.50 11.08
N GLU A 54 6.04 -2.54 12.27
CA GLU A 54 5.77 -3.78 13.00
C GLU A 54 4.87 -4.74 12.22
N VAL A 55 3.79 -4.23 11.59
CA VAL A 55 2.90 -5.07 10.78
C VAL A 55 3.66 -5.72 9.61
N ASN A 56 4.55 -5.00 8.95
CA ASN A 56 5.32 -5.55 7.82
C ASN A 56 6.33 -6.64 8.26
N THR A 57 6.84 -6.57 9.49
CA THR A 57 7.67 -7.64 10.07
C THR A 57 6.87 -8.81 10.63
N SER A 58 5.63 -8.58 11.08
CA SER A 58 4.76 -9.65 11.61
C SER A 58 3.98 -10.39 10.52
N THR A 59 3.83 -9.82 9.31
CA THR A 59 3.21 -10.50 8.16
C THR A 59 4.02 -11.67 7.60
N SER A 60 5.25 -11.90 8.09
CA SER A 60 6.01 -13.09 7.71
C SER A 60 5.55 -14.37 8.43
N ASN A 61 4.76 -14.29 9.52
CA ASN A 61 4.57 -15.46 10.41
C ASN A 61 3.15 -15.67 11.03
N ILE A 62 2.11 -14.93 10.66
CA ILE A 62 0.78 -15.15 11.28
C ILE A 62 -0.32 -15.29 10.23
N ASN A 63 -0.86 -16.53 10.18
CA ASN A 63 -2.20 -16.93 9.79
C ASN A 63 -3.11 -15.77 9.34
N MET A 64 -3.36 -15.74 8.03
CA MET A 64 -4.52 -15.13 7.40
C MET A 64 -5.79 -15.78 7.97
N MET A 65 -6.34 -15.22 9.04
CA MET A 65 -7.72 -15.49 9.44
C MET A 65 -8.57 -14.28 9.08
N GLU A 66 -9.30 -14.45 7.98
CA GLU A 66 -10.58 -13.83 7.63
C GLU A 66 -10.85 -12.41 8.15
N LEU A 67 -10.33 -11.40 7.44
CA LEU A 67 -11.00 -10.11 7.34
C LEU A 67 -10.66 -9.50 5.97
N ASN A 68 -11.55 -9.74 4.99
CA ASN A 68 -11.90 -8.86 3.86
C ASN A 68 -12.20 -9.66 2.58
N ASP A 69 -13.45 -10.07 2.37
CA ASP A 69 -13.88 -10.66 1.10
C ASP A 69 -14.16 -9.56 0.04
N GLU A 70 -14.60 -8.35 0.42
CA GLU A 70 -14.92 -7.31 -0.59
C GLU A 70 -13.70 -6.49 -1.07
N THR A 71 -12.72 -6.17 -0.21
CA THR A 71 -11.54 -5.40 -0.64
C THR A 71 -10.43 -6.27 -1.25
N SER A 72 -10.38 -7.56 -0.90
CA SER A 72 -9.49 -8.54 -1.53
C SER A 72 -9.90 -8.79 -2.98
N ASN A 73 -11.20 -8.91 -3.25
CA ASN A 73 -11.70 -9.07 -4.61
C ASN A 73 -11.43 -7.84 -5.47
N HIS A 74 -11.62 -6.62 -4.95
CA HIS A 74 -11.29 -5.40 -5.68
C HIS A 74 -9.79 -5.26 -5.98
N SER A 75 -8.92 -5.58 -5.01
CA SER A 75 -7.48 -5.58 -5.21
C SER A 75 -7.03 -6.67 -6.19
N ARG A 76 -7.73 -7.81 -6.22
CA ARG A 76 -7.46 -8.92 -7.15
C ARG A 76 -7.92 -8.58 -8.56
N GLU A 77 -9.12 -8.02 -8.71
CA GLU A 77 -9.68 -7.56 -9.98
C GLU A 77 -8.80 -6.50 -10.62
N HIS A 78 -8.40 -5.48 -9.85
CA HIS A 78 -7.48 -4.46 -10.36
C HIS A 78 -6.12 -5.03 -10.77
N HIS A 79 -5.61 -6.03 -10.04
CA HIS A 79 -4.38 -6.71 -10.43
C HIS A 79 -4.55 -7.53 -11.72
N ILE A 80 -5.69 -8.18 -11.91
CA ILE A 80 -6.02 -8.91 -13.14
C ILE A 80 -6.10 -7.94 -14.32
N GLU A 81 -6.75 -6.78 -14.16
CA GLU A 81 -6.80 -5.72 -15.19
C GLU A 81 -5.41 -5.24 -15.59
N LEU A 82 -4.54 -4.96 -14.62
CA LEU A 82 -3.16 -4.55 -14.89
C LEU A 82 -2.36 -5.65 -15.63
N MET A 83 -2.59 -6.92 -15.29
CA MET A 83 -1.97 -8.04 -16.01
C MET A 83 -2.50 -8.17 -17.43
N HIS A 84 -3.79 -7.93 -17.68
CA HIS A 84 -4.34 -7.90 -19.03
C HIS A 84 -3.75 -6.76 -19.86
N GLU A 85 -3.68 -5.53 -19.31
CA GLU A 85 -3.07 -4.38 -20.00
C GLU A 85 -1.59 -4.66 -20.34
N ARG A 86 -0.85 -5.26 -19.41
CA ARG A 86 0.54 -5.65 -19.66
C ARG A 86 0.65 -6.71 -20.76
N LEU A 87 -0.27 -7.68 -20.77
CA LEU A 87 -0.28 -8.76 -21.75
C LEU A 87 -0.60 -8.24 -23.16
N GLU A 88 -1.58 -7.33 -23.30
CA GLU A 88 -1.89 -6.66 -24.57
C GLU A 88 -0.68 -5.88 -25.11
N ASN A 89 -0.02 -5.10 -24.26
CA ASN A 89 1.19 -4.37 -24.63
C ASN A 89 2.31 -5.30 -25.13
N LEU A 90 2.52 -6.43 -24.44
CA LEU A 90 3.51 -7.43 -24.86
C LEU A 90 3.13 -8.09 -26.19
N GLN A 91 1.84 -8.35 -26.43
CA GLN A 91 1.37 -8.88 -27.71
C GLN A 91 1.63 -7.91 -28.86
N ILE A 92 1.39 -6.62 -28.66
CA ILE A 92 1.68 -5.59 -29.67
C ILE A 92 3.19 -5.53 -29.96
N GLN A 93 4.03 -5.52 -28.93
CA GLN A 93 5.49 -5.52 -29.10
C GLN A 93 5.96 -6.77 -29.85
N LEU A 94 5.42 -7.94 -29.52
CA LEU A 94 5.76 -9.19 -30.20
C LEU A 94 5.33 -9.17 -31.68
N LEU A 95 4.17 -8.58 -32.00
CA LEU A 95 3.73 -8.39 -33.38
C LEU A 95 4.67 -7.46 -34.15
N ALA A 96 5.10 -6.35 -33.55
CA ALA A 96 6.05 -5.44 -34.18
C ALA A 96 7.38 -6.12 -34.48
N ILE A 97 7.93 -6.87 -33.52
CA ILE A 97 9.17 -7.65 -33.71
C ILE A 97 8.99 -8.69 -34.81
N LYS A 98 7.85 -9.40 -34.84
CA LYS A 98 7.56 -10.37 -35.91
C LYS A 98 7.52 -9.72 -37.29
N HIS A 99 6.93 -8.53 -37.39
CA HIS A 99 6.90 -7.79 -38.65
C HIS A 99 8.31 -7.39 -39.11
N GLU A 100 9.13 -6.87 -38.19
CA GLU A 100 10.52 -6.51 -38.48
C GLU A 100 11.34 -7.73 -38.92
N VAL A 101 11.16 -8.88 -38.28
CA VAL A 101 11.81 -10.14 -38.71
C VAL A 101 11.35 -10.53 -40.11
N MET A 102 10.05 -10.44 -40.43
CA MET A 102 9.54 -10.75 -41.76
C MET A 102 10.11 -9.83 -42.85
N GLU A 103 10.23 -8.52 -42.58
CA GLU A 103 10.86 -7.57 -43.50
C GLU A 103 12.33 -7.95 -43.75
N LEU A 104 13.08 -8.25 -42.69
CA LEU A 104 14.49 -8.67 -42.79
C LEU A 104 14.67 -10.01 -43.52
N GLU A 105 13.71 -10.93 -43.40
CA GLU A 105 13.71 -12.20 -44.14
C GLU A 105 13.37 -12.01 -45.62
N GLN A 106 12.48 -11.06 -45.96
CA GLN A 106 12.13 -10.74 -47.35
C GLN A 106 13.22 -9.95 -48.08
N ASP A 107 13.92 -9.06 -47.39
CA ASP A 107 15.02 -8.26 -47.96
C ASP A 107 16.29 -9.08 -48.25
N ASN A 108 16.37 -10.33 -47.76
CA ASN A 108 17.49 -11.26 -47.96
C ASN A 108 17.25 -12.30 -49.08
N LEU A 109 16.16 -12.17 -49.84
CA LEU A 109 15.80 -13.00 -51.00
C LEU A 109 15.88 -12.20 -52.31
#